data_AF-A0A6G6Y8Y8-F1
#
_entry.id   AF-A0A6G6Y8Y8-F1
#
_cell.length_a   1.000
_cell.length_b   1.000
_cell.length_c   1.000
_cell.angle_alpha   90.00
_cell.angle_beta   90.00
_cell.angle_gamma   90.00
#
_symmetry.space_group_name_H-M   'P 1'
#
loop_
_entity.id
_entity.type
_entity.pdbx_description
1 polymer ?
#
loop_
_entity_poly.entity_id
_entity_poly.type
_entity_poly.pdbx_seq_one_letter_code
_entity_poly.pdbx_strand_id
1 'polypeptide(L)'
;MKLRKALLGLVLVPLIAACADQGRDAELEPAENMFAAIPTSEGVPPPASSGEEPPAPSEFELVAVGPGIGCGDAFAIELADGERLLRRDSGLDFLVYRLEQAGKTTVIYEGNAPMSGAIVKHAQRGWPAVVAVHGEQSVADRVMTEGPLLSRCPYEE
;
A
#
# COMPACT_ATOMS: atom_id res chain seq x y z
N MET A 1 49.23 22.00 -27.09
CA MET A 1 49.33 23.31 -26.40
C MET A 1 47.94 23.72 -25.91
N LYS A 2 47.85 24.14 -24.64
CA LYS A 2 46.76 24.89 -23.95
C LYS A 2 45.40 24.15 -23.80
N LEU A 3 45.10 23.47 -22.68
CA LEU A 3 44.88 23.96 -21.30
C LEU A 3 43.67 24.88 -21.18
N ARG A 4 42.53 24.40 -20.65
CA ARG A 4 41.68 25.10 -19.66
C ARG A 4 40.95 24.10 -18.76
N LYS A 5 41.47 23.97 -17.54
CA LYS A 5 40.78 23.46 -16.35
C LYS A 5 39.63 24.42 -16.03
N ALA A 6 38.42 23.91 -15.85
CA ALA A 6 37.36 24.63 -15.15
C ALA A 6 37.29 24.11 -13.72
N LEU A 7 37.71 24.96 -12.78
CA LEU A 7 37.40 24.83 -11.36
C LEU A 7 35.89 25.02 -11.19
N LEU A 8 35.23 24.12 -10.48
CA LEU A 8 34.00 24.45 -9.76
C LEU A 8 34.20 24.00 -8.32
N GLY A 9 34.51 24.96 -7.46
CA GLY A 9 34.58 24.77 -6.02
C GLY A 9 33.17 24.59 -5.48
N LEU A 10 32.91 23.43 -4.88
CA LEU A 10 31.72 23.23 -4.06
C LEU A 10 32.08 23.59 -2.62
N VAL A 11 31.44 24.65 -2.14
CA VAL A 11 31.53 25.17 -0.77
C VAL A 11 30.86 24.17 0.17
N LEU A 12 31.64 23.59 1.08
CA LEU A 12 31.12 22.86 2.25
C LEU A 12 30.52 23.89 3.23
N VAL A 13 29.22 23.79 3.49
CA VAL A 13 28.50 24.55 4.53
C VAL A 13 28.11 23.57 5.66
N PRO A 14 28.16 23.98 6.94
CA PRO A 14 28.49 23.09 8.04
C PRO A 14 27.29 22.34 8.65
N LEU A 15 27.67 21.25 9.31
CA LEU A 15 26.97 20.45 10.32
C LEU A 15 26.16 21.34 11.28
N ILE A 16 24.84 21.16 11.31
CA ILE A 16 23.95 21.82 12.28
C ILE A 16 23.40 20.77 13.25
N ALA A 17 23.78 20.98 14.51
CA ALA A 17 23.08 20.71 15.77
C ALA A 17 22.47 19.33 16.01
N ALA A 18 23.17 18.57 16.86
CA ALA A 18 22.56 17.63 17.78
C ALA A 18 21.68 18.40 18.79
N CYS A 19 20.37 18.19 18.75
CA CYS A 19 19.50 18.54 19.87
C CYS A 19 19.37 17.32 20.79
N ALA A 20 19.89 17.52 21.99
CA ALA A 20 19.80 16.63 23.13
C ALA A 20 18.37 16.57 23.69
N ASP A 21 18.00 15.37 24.12
CA ASP A 21 17.47 15.07 25.44
C ASP A 21 16.25 15.88 25.92
N GLN A 22 15.06 15.31 25.76
CA GLN A 22 13.90 15.61 26.59
C GLN A 22 13.39 14.31 27.20
N GLY A 23 13.88 14.06 28.43
CA GLY A 23 13.26 13.13 29.36
C GLY A 23 11.79 13.50 29.57
N ARG A 24 10.91 12.53 29.35
CA ARG A 24 9.52 12.57 29.80
C ARG A 24 9.35 11.40 30.75
N ASP A 25 9.48 11.70 32.03
CA ASP A 25 8.94 10.87 33.10
C ASP A 25 7.41 10.89 32.97
N ALA A 26 6.88 9.88 32.29
CA ALA A 26 5.46 9.60 32.30
C ALA A 26 5.16 8.79 33.57
N GLU A 27 4.63 9.49 34.56
CA GLU A 27 4.00 8.96 35.76
C GLU A 27 2.92 7.95 35.33
N LEU A 28 3.17 6.67 35.59
CA LEU A 28 2.25 5.56 35.35
C LEU A 28 1.30 5.48 36.54
N GLU A 29 0.11 6.06 36.38
CA GLU A 29 -1.03 5.83 37.29
C GLU A 29 -1.38 4.33 37.31
N PRO A 30 -1.54 3.71 38.49
CA PRO A 30 -1.94 2.31 38.57
C PRO A 30 -3.39 2.15 38.10
N ALA A 31 -3.59 1.34 37.06
CA ALA A 31 -4.91 0.93 36.60
C ALA A 31 -5.57 0.04 37.68
N GLU A 32 -6.32 0.66 38.59
CA GLU A 32 -7.16 -0.05 39.54
C GLU A 32 -8.33 -0.72 38.81
N ASN A 33 -8.22 -2.05 38.71
CA ASN A 33 -9.31 -3.02 38.70
C ASN A 33 -10.74 -2.48 38.53
N MET A 34 -11.16 -2.36 37.27
CA MET A 34 -12.59 -2.35 36.90
C MET A 34 -12.93 -3.61 36.10
N PHE A 35 -12.70 -4.79 36.69
CA PHE A 35 -13.39 -6.00 36.25
C PHE A 35 -14.82 -5.95 36.79
N ALA A 36 -15.68 -5.18 36.12
CA ALA A 36 -17.11 -5.32 36.25
C ALA A 36 -17.49 -6.74 35.83
N ALA A 37 -18.19 -7.45 36.72
CA ALA A 37 -18.69 -8.78 36.48
C ALA A 37 -19.49 -8.82 35.15
N ILE A 38 -19.03 -9.62 34.20
CA ILE A 38 -19.77 -9.90 32.97
C ILE A 38 -21.01 -10.71 33.40
N PRO A 39 -22.24 -10.22 33.18
CA PRO A 39 -23.42 -11.02 33.41
C PRO A 39 -23.36 -12.24 32.48
N THR A 40 -23.40 -13.44 33.05
CA THR A 40 -23.52 -14.69 32.32
C THR A 40 -24.82 -14.67 31.53
N SER A 41 -24.72 -14.34 30.24
CA SER A 41 -25.79 -14.37 29.25
C SER A 41 -26.37 -15.79 29.17
N GLU A 42 -27.61 -15.94 29.61
CA GLU A 42 -28.39 -17.15 29.45
C GLU A 42 -28.68 -17.38 27.96
N GLY A 43 -28.08 -18.44 27.40
CA GLY A 43 -28.62 -19.25 26.31
C GLY A 43 -29.26 -18.53 25.12
N VAL A 44 -28.48 -17.80 24.33
CA VAL A 44 -28.87 -17.55 22.93
C VAL A 44 -28.64 -18.84 22.14
N PRO A 45 -29.66 -19.46 21.54
CA PRO A 45 -29.46 -20.64 20.70
C PRO A 45 -28.50 -20.27 19.55
N PRO A 46 -27.53 -21.15 19.21
CA PRO A 46 -26.62 -20.87 18.11
C PRO A 46 -27.46 -20.59 16.85
N PRO A 47 -27.10 -19.57 16.04
CA PRO A 47 -27.79 -19.33 14.78
C PRO A 47 -27.80 -20.63 13.99
N ALA A 48 -28.98 -21.02 13.51
CA ALA A 48 -29.14 -22.18 12.66
C ALA A 48 -28.14 -22.04 11.50
N SER A 49 -27.16 -22.94 11.47
CA SER A 49 -26.17 -23.02 10.42
C SER A 49 -26.89 -23.45 9.15
N SER A 50 -27.38 -22.47 8.37
CA SER A 50 -27.63 -22.67 6.95
C SER A 50 -26.29 -23.04 6.35
N GLY A 51 -26.12 -24.32 6.01
CA GLY A 51 -24.89 -24.92 5.49
C GLY A 51 -24.53 -24.45 4.08
N GLU A 52 -24.62 -23.16 3.82
CA GLU A 52 -23.97 -22.54 2.67
C GLU A 52 -22.50 -22.37 3.05
N GLU A 53 -21.68 -23.32 2.60
CA GLU A 53 -20.23 -23.21 2.67
C GLU A 53 -19.82 -21.87 2.06
N PRO A 54 -19.05 -21.03 2.77
CA PRO A 54 -18.67 -19.73 2.26
C PRO A 54 -17.98 -19.90 0.90
N PRO A 55 -18.26 -19.03 -0.09
CA PRO A 55 -17.65 -19.14 -1.40
C PRO A 55 -16.12 -19.20 -1.24
N ALA A 56 -15.50 -20.13 -1.96
CA ALA A 56 -14.05 -20.28 -1.96
C ALA A 56 -13.39 -18.91 -2.20
N PRO A 57 -12.30 -18.57 -1.48
CA PRO A 57 -11.67 -17.26 -1.61
C PRO A 57 -11.30 -17.00 -3.07
N SER A 58 -11.71 -15.85 -3.60
CA SER A 58 -11.44 -15.47 -5.00
C SER A 58 -9.94 -15.57 -5.29
N GLU A 59 -9.59 -16.37 -6.31
CA GLU A 59 -8.21 -16.52 -6.76
C GLU A 59 -7.73 -15.22 -7.42
N PHE A 60 -6.41 -15.03 -7.45
CA PHE A 60 -5.80 -13.91 -8.16
C PHE A 60 -5.85 -14.17 -9.67
N GLU A 61 -6.47 -13.25 -10.40
CA GLU A 61 -6.53 -13.21 -11.86
C GLU A 61 -5.28 -12.51 -12.41
N LEU A 62 -4.68 -13.04 -13.48
CA LEU A 62 -3.56 -12.39 -14.16
C LEU A 62 -4.07 -11.18 -14.97
N VAL A 63 -3.61 -9.98 -14.62
CA VAL A 63 -3.96 -8.73 -15.33
C VAL A 63 -2.96 -8.44 -16.45
N ALA A 64 -1.67 -8.52 -16.14
CA ALA A 64 -0.61 -8.16 -17.08
C ALA A 64 0.70 -8.91 -16.81
N VAL A 65 1.50 -9.09 -17.86
CA VAL A 65 2.86 -9.63 -17.82
C VAL A 65 3.78 -8.62 -18.49
N GLY A 66 4.92 -8.35 -17.88
CA GLY A 66 5.92 -7.46 -18.45
C GLY A 66 6.75 -8.10 -19.58
N PRO A 67 7.42 -7.28 -20.41
CA PRO A 67 7.46 -5.83 -20.34
C PRO A 67 6.17 -5.18 -20.87
N GLY A 68 5.65 -4.17 -20.16
CA GLY A 68 4.37 -3.55 -20.54
C GLY A 68 3.83 -2.59 -19.49
N ILE A 69 2.53 -2.30 -19.55
CA ILE A 69 1.83 -1.50 -18.53
C ILE A 69 0.81 -2.39 -17.85
N GLY A 70 0.90 -2.49 -16.52
CA GLY A 70 -0.16 -3.01 -15.68
C GLY A 70 -1.08 -1.88 -15.24
N CYS A 71 -2.38 -2.11 -15.36
CA CYS A 71 -3.40 -1.15 -15.01
C CYS A 71 -4.20 -1.65 -13.80
N GLY A 72 -4.34 -0.78 -12.80
CA GLY A 72 -5.43 -0.82 -11.84
C GLY A 72 -6.46 0.25 -12.18
N ASP A 73 -7.45 0.44 -11.31
CA ASP A 73 -8.54 1.40 -11.52
C ASP A 73 -8.06 2.84 -11.26
N ALA A 74 -7.18 2.99 -10.27
CA ALA A 74 -6.63 4.24 -9.77
C ALA A 74 -5.12 4.40 -10.01
N PHE A 75 -4.42 3.35 -10.48
CA PHE A 75 -3.01 3.44 -10.84
C PHE A 75 -2.64 2.77 -12.16
N ALA A 76 -1.48 3.16 -12.67
CA ALA A 76 -0.74 2.44 -13.69
C ALA A 76 0.68 2.17 -13.21
N ILE A 77 1.27 1.06 -13.66
CA ILE A 77 2.65 0.70 -13.37
C ILE A 77 3.30 0.14 -14.63
N GLU A 78 4.49 0.63 -14.98
CA GLU A 78 5.29 -0.01 -16.02
C GLU A 78 5.86 -1.30 -15.44
N LEU A 79 5.65 -2.43 -16.11
CA LEU A 79 6.17 -3.74 -15.75
C LEU A 79 7.47 -4.01 -16.50
N ALA A 80 8.49 -4.47 -15.79
CA ALA A 80 9.74 -4.95 -16.36
C ALA A 80 9.60 -6.41 -16.84
N ASP A 81 10.61 -6.90 -17.58
CA ASP A 81 10.61 -8.28 -18.06
C ASP A 81 10.55 -9.29 -16.91
N GLY A 82 9.72 -10.32 -17.05
CA GLY A 82 9.48 -11.34 -16.03
C GLY A 82 8.60 -10.91 -14.85
N GLU A 83 8.09 -9.68 -14.83
CA GLU A 83 7.14 -9.23 -13.81
C GLU A 83 5.70 -9.57 -14.18
N ARG A 84 4.86 -9.83 -13.17
CA ARG A 84 3.44 -10.13 -13.35
C ARG A 84 2.59 -9.32 -12.40
N LEU A 85 1.52 -8.71 -12.92
CA LEU A 85 0.50 -8.06 -12.11
C LEU A 85 -0.74 -8.95 -12.08
N LEU A 86 -1.17 -9.32 -10.89
CA LEU A 86 -2.39 -10.08 -10.66
C LEU A 86 -3.37 -9.26 -9.84
N ARG A 87 -4.67 -9.39 -10.10
CA ARG A 87 -5.76 -8.72 -9.39
C ARG A 87 -6.59 -9.74 -8.65
N ARG A 88 -7.07 -9.36 -7.48
CA ARG A 88 -8.15 -10.04 -6.79
C ARG A 88 -9.20 -9.00 -6.44
N ASP A 89 -10.36 -9.16 -7.06
CA ASP A 89 -11.57 -8.49 -6.60
C ASP A 89 -12.08 -9.23 -5.36
N SER A 90 -12.32 -8.46 -4.30
CA SER A 90 -12.83 -8.97 -3.03
C SER A 90 -14.35 -8.83 -2.89
N GLY A 91 -15.02 -8.22 -3.88
CA GLY A 91 -16.44 -7.88 -3.83
C GLY A 91 -16.77 -6.79 -2.79
N LEU A 92 -15.76 -6.09 -2.28
CA LEU A 92 -15.85 -5.01 -1.32
C LEU A 92 -15.38 -3.69 -1.97
N ASP A 93 -15.40 -2.59 -1.20
CA ASP A 93 -14.98 -1.25 -1.65
C ASP A 93 -13.46 -1.10 -1.89
N PHE A 94 -12.77 -2.20 -2.24
CA PHE A 94 -11.36 -2.21 -2.53
C PHE A 94 -10.92 -3.37 -3.44
N LEU A 95 -9.85 -3.11 -4.19
CA LEU A 95 -9.15 -4.08 -5.02
C LEU A 95 -7.77 -4.35 -4.45
N VAL A 96 -7.31 -5.59 -4.62
CA VAL A 96 -5.97 -6.01 -4.21
C VAL A 96 -5.21 -6.53 -5.41
N TYR A 97 -4.02 -6.00 -5.63
CA TYR A 97 -3.10 -6.45 -6.66
C TYR A 97 -1.85 -7.05 -6.05
N ARG A 98 -1.29 -8.05 -6.73
CA ARG A 98 0.02 -8.63 -6.45
C ARG A 98 0.92 -8.37 -7.62
N LEU A 99 2.03 -7.69 -7.37
CA LEU A 99 3.14 -7.59 -8.30
C LEU A 99 4.18 -8.65 -7.93
N GLU A 100 4.39 -9.62 -8.82
CA GLU A 100 5.40 -10.68 -8.67
C GLU A 100 6.66 -10.32 -9.45
N GLN A 101 7.83 -10.33 -8.78
CA GLN A 101 9.12 -9.95 -9.36
C GLN A 101 10.23 -10.86 -8.81
N ALA A 102 10.83 -11.74 -9.63
CA ALA A 102 11.98 -12.57 -9.24
C ALA A 102 11.83 -13.29 -7.87
N GLY A 103 10.66 -13.84 -7.58
CA GLY A 103 10.36 -14.55 -6.32
C GLY A 103 9.96 -13.66 -5.14
N LYS A 104 9.83 -12.34 -5.35
CA LYS A 104 9.26 -11.39 -4.40
C LYS A 104 7.84 -11.01 -4.80
N THR A 105 7.03 -10.65 -3.81
CA THR A 105 5.66 -10.17 -4.01
C THR A 105 5.49 -8.83 -3.32
N THR A 106 5.05 -7.82 -4.06
CA THR A 106 4.57 -6.55 -3.52
C THR A 106 3.05 -6.52 -3.64
N VAL A 107 2.36 -6.10 -2.58
CA VAL A 107 0.91 -5.95 -2.58
C VAL A 107 0.56 -4.48 -2.82
N ILE A 108 -0.32 -4.23 -3.78
CA ILE A 108 -0.87 -2.90 -4.07
C ILE A 108 -2.35 -2.95 -3.76
N TYR A 109 -2.82 -2.07 -2.90
CA TYR A 109 -4.22 -1.97 -2.47
C TYR A 109 -4.82 -0.70 -3.09
N GLU A 110 -5.97 -0.81 -3.73
CA GLU A 110 -6.78 0.33 -4.17
C GLU A 110 -8.05 0.38 -3.33
N GLY A 111 -8.33 1.48 -2.65
CA GLY A 111 -9.53 1.61 -1.82
C GLY A 111 -9.52 2.87 -0.98
N ASN A 112 -10.30 2.88 0.11
CA ASN A 112 -10.42 4.05 0.99
C ASN A 112 -9.82 3.84 2.40
N ALA A 113 -9.38 2.62 2.73
CA ALA A 113 -8.87 2.28 4.06
C ALA A 113 -7.52 1.56 3.97
N PRO A 114 -6.41 2.27 3.68
CA PRO A 114 -5.10 1.65 3.62
C PRO A 114 -4.67 1.11 4.99
N MET A 115 -4.05 -0.06 5.01
CA MET A 115 -3.46 -0.62 6.23
C MET A 115 -2.20 0.17 6.63
N SER A 116 -1.90 0.22 7.93
CA SER A 116 -0.68 0.88 8.45
C SER A 116 0.59 0.26 7.87
N GLY A 117 1.63 1.08 7.68
CA GLY A 117 2.93 0.63 7.16
C GLY A 117 3.02 0.53 5.63
N ALA A 118 1.98 0.96 4.91
CA ALA A 118 2.02 1.13 3.46
C ALA A 118 2.66 2.46 3.04
N ILE A 119 3.21 2.50 1.84
CA ILE A 119 3.50 3.74 1.12
C ILE A 119 2.21 4.16 0.40
N VAL A 120 1.62 5.26 0.84
CA VAL A 120 0.30 5.71 0.40
C VAL A 120 0.42 6.77 -0.70
N LYS A 121 -0.31 6.59 -1.80
CA LYS A 121 -0.51 7.56 -2.86
C LYS A 121 -1.99 7.89 -2.99
N HIS A 122 -2.30 9.18 -3.10
CA HIS A 122 -3.65 9.63 -3.35
C HIS A 122 -3.91 9.65 -4.85
N ALA A 123 -5.02 9.06 -5.27
CA ALA A 123 -5.50 9.16 -6.63
C ALA A 123 -6.21 10.50 -6.84
N GLN A 124 -6.08 11.09 -8.03
CA GLN A 124 -6.82 12.31 -8.37
C GLN A 124 -8.27 12.04 -8.80
N ARG A 125 -8.76 10.79 -8.64
CA ARG A 125 -10.10 10.35 -9.06
C ARG A 125 -11.00 10.12 -7.85
N GLY A 126 -12.32 10.20 -8.07
CA GLY A 126 -13.32 10.11 -7.00
C GLY A 126 -13.36 8.74 -6.28
N TRP A 127 -13.12 7.65 -7.00
CA TRP A 127 -12.95 6.31 -6.45
C TRP A 127 -12.17 5.43 -7.45
N PRO A 128 -11.26 4.55 -6.99
CA PRO A 128 -10.65 4.49 -5.66
C PRO A 128 -9.81 5.75 -5.34
N ALA A 129 -9.88 6.27 -4.11
CA ALA A 129 -9.19 7.51 -3.74
C ALA A 129 -7.74 7.30 -3.26
N VAL A 130 -7.40 6.08 -2.84
CA VAL A 130 -6.08 5.75 -2.29
C VAL A 130 -5.51 4.50 -2.95
N VAL A 131 -4.22 4.57 -3.28
CA VAL A 131 -3.39 3.46 -3.70
C VAL A 131 -2.30 3.26 -2.66
N ALA A 132 -2.27 2.10 -2.00
CA ALA A 132 -1.34 1.79 -0.92
C ALA A 132 -0.44 0.62 -1.30
N VAL A 133 0.87 0.82 -1.19
CA VAL A 133 1.88 -0.18 -1.60
C VAL A 133 2.54 -0.76 -0.36
N HIS A 134 2.43 -2.09 -0.20
CA HIS A 134 3.09 -2.88 0.82
C HIS A 134 4.20 -3.73 0.18
N GLY A 135 5.43 -3.25 0.29
CA GLY A 135 6.59 -3.93 -0.31
C GLY A 135 7.76 -2.98 -0.47
N GLU A 136 8.46 -3.09 -1.59
CA GLU A 136 9.65 -2.28 -1.85
C GLU A 136 9.31 -0.84 -2.26
N GLN A 137 10.07 0.13 -1.74
CA GLN A 137 9.95 1.55 -2.12
C GLN A 137 10.10 1.74 -3.64
N SER A 138 11.01 0.99 -4.27
CA SER A 138 11.25 1.02 -5.72
C SER A 138 9.99 0.69 -6.54
N VAL A 139 9.12 -0.18 -6.03
CA VAL A 139 7.83 -0.48 -6.66
C VAL A 139 6.87 0.67 -6.45
N ALA A 140 6.79 1.20 -5.22
CA ALA A 140 5.94 2.34 -4.93
C ALA A 140 6.29 3.55 -5.80
N ASP A 141 7.57 3.81 -6.06
CA ASP A 141 8.03 4.91 -6.92
C ASP A 141 7.56 4.77 -8.37
N ARG A 142 7.37 3.54 -8.86
CA ARG A 142 6.88 3.22 -10.22
C ARG A 142 5.37 3.26 -10.35
N VAL A 143 4.63 3.14 -9.24
CA VAL A 143 3.16 3.24 -9.24
C VAL A 143 2.76 4.69 -9.51
N MET A 144 2.06 4.93 -10.60
CA MET A 144 1.59 6.25 -11.02
C MET A 144 0.08 6.37 -10.81
N THR A 145 -0.36 7.36 -10.05
CA THR A 145 -1.79 7.65 -9.82
C THR A 145 -2.29 8.86 -10.64
N GLU A 146 -1.43 9.39 -11.51
CA GLU A 146 -1.70 10.53 -12.37
C GLU A 146 -0.83 10.50 -13.63
N GLY A 147 -1.12 11.38 -14.58
CA GLY A 147 -0.29 11.63 -15.75
C GLY A 147 -0.56 10.69 -16.94
N PRO A 148 0.31 10.75 -17.97
CA PRO A 148 0.05 10.12 -19.26
C PRO A 148 0.04 8.59 -19.19
N LEU A 149 0.76 7.98 -18.24
CA LEU A 149 0.76 6.53 -18.09
C LEU A 149 -0.63 6.01 -17.70
N LEU A 150 -1.27 6.64 -16.71
CA LEU A 150 -2.62 6.27 -16.28
C LEU A 150 -3.66 6.50 -17.39
N SER A 151 -3.46 7.51 -18.25
CA SER A 151 -4.36 7.74 -19.40
C SER A 151 -4.33 6.65 -20.47
N ARG A 152 -3.35 5.73 -20.41
CA ARG A 152 -3.25 4.57 -21.30
C ARG A 152 -4.00 3.36 -20.78
N CYS A 153 -4.49 3.40 -19.54
CA CYS A 153 -5.29 2.33 -18.97
C CYS A 153 -6.73 2.43 -19.46
N PRO A 154 -7.34 1.33 -19.92
CA PRO A 154 -8.75 1.31 -20.24
C PRO A 154 -9.53 1.63 -18.96
N TYR A 155 -10.41 2.62 -19.02
CA TYR A 155 -11.33 2.92 -17.93
C TYR A 155 -12.56 2.03 -18.14
N GLU A 156 -12.83 1.13 -17.21
CA GLU A 156 -14.14 0.48 -17.15
C GLU A 156 -15.09 1.49 -16.46
N GLU A 157 -16.02 2.05 -17.23
CA GLU A 157 -17.07 2.95 -16.72
C GLU A 157 -18.10 2.20 -15.86
#